data_AF-A0AAD5K9Y4-F1
#
_entry.id   AF-A0AAD5K9Y4-F1
#
_cell.length_a   1.000
_cell.length_b   1.000
_cell.length_c   1.000
_cell.angle_alpha   90.00
_cell.angle_beta   90.00
_cell.angle_gamma   90.00
#
_symmetry.space_group_name_H-M   'P 1'
#
loop_
_entity.id
_entity.type
_entity.pdbx_description
1 polymer ?
#
loop_
_entity_poly.entity_id
_entity_poly.type
_entity_poly.pdbx_seq_one_letter_code
_entity_poly.pdbx_strand_id
1 'polypeptide(L)'
;MDNASFVDFLTRVLKENVHKVNDPILKSLAEWQKEGWLHIGDERNPPPWGRIPFPEDIIGSVLVQNGIIQPDTYQAMPTHRLATSSGFMQLSEPLTQCLVQEAKRVATKQN
;
A
#
# COMPACT_ATOMS: atom_id res chain seq x y z
N MET A 1 12.21 -2.73 17.12
CA MET A 1 11.54 -1.64 16.40
C MET A 1 11.87 -1.84 14.94
N ASP A 2 10.84 -1.84 14.09
CA ASP A 2 11.07 -1.84 12.64
C ASP A 2 11.88 -0.59 12.25
N ASN A 3 12.56 -0.65 11.11
CA ASN A 3 13.39 0.45 10.64
C ASN A 3 12.52 1.70 10.38
N ALA A 4 12.46 2.60 11.36
CA ALA A 4 11.54 3.74 11.36
C ALA A 4 11.74 4.65 10.14
N SER A 5 12.99 4.88 9.72
CA SER A 5 13.27 5.71 8.55
C SER A 5 12.76 5.06 7.26
N PHE A 6 12.81 3.73 7.16
CA PHE A 6 12.23 3.01 6.03
C PHE A 6 10.70 3.01 6.07
N VAL A 7 10.09 2.85 7.25
CA VAL A 7 8.63 2.90 7.40
C VAL A 7 8.08 4.28 7.04
N ASP A 8 8.74 5.35 7.48
CA ASP A 8 8.38 6.72 7.12
C ASP A 8 8.53 6.96 5.61
N PHE A 9 9.63 6.46 5.02
CA PHE A 9 9.84 6.49 3.58
C PHE A 9 8.72 5.77 2.83
N LEU A 10 8.45 4.51 3.16
CA LEU A 10 7.37 3.71 2.57
C LEU A 10 6.02 4.42 2.66
N THR A 11 5.67 4.87 3.86
CA THR A 11 4.40 5.57 4.15
C THR A 11 4.24 6.80 3.26
N ARG A 12 5.31 7.60 3.14
CA ARG A 12 5.33 8.78 2.27
C ARG A 12 5.14 8.40 0.80
N VAL A 13 5.86 7.39 0.32
CA VAL A 13 5.77 6.93 -1.08
C VAL A 13 4.35 6.47 -1.40
N LEU A 14 3.76 5.63 -0.56
CA LEU A 14 2.39 5.14 -0.77
C LEU A 14 1.39 6.28 -0.75
N LYS A 15 1.50 7.21 0.21
CA LYS A 15 0.64 8.39 0.29
C LYS A 15 0.65 9.22 -0.99
N GLU A 16 1.83 9.47 -1.54
CA GLU A 16 2.03 10.32 -2.73
C GLU A 16 1.60 9.65 -4.04
N ASN A 17 1.59 8.30 -4.10
CA ASN A 17 1.54 7.58 -5.37
C ASN A 17 0.40 6.56 -5.51
N VAL A 18 -0.22 6.07 -4.43
CA VAL A 18 -1.21 4.97 -4.52
C VAL A 18 -2.38 5.26 -5.49
N HIS A 19 -2.85 6.50 -5.55
CA HIS A 19 -3.92 6.94 -6.45
C HIS A 19 -3.46 7.12 -7.92
N LYS A 20 -2.14 7.20 -8.17
CA LYS A 20 -1.55 7.40 -9.49
C LYS A 20 -1.13 6.08 -10.15
N VAL A 21 -0.76 5.10 -9.33
CA VAL A 21 -0.25 3.80 -9.82
C VAL A 21 -1.36 3.06 -10.55
N ASN A 22 -1.04 2.50 -11.71
CA ASN A 22 -1.95 1.66 -12.47
C ASN A 22 -1.93 0.23 -11.94
N ASP A 23 -2.52 0.02 -10.77
CA ASP A 23 -2.70 -1.30 -10.17
C ASP A 23 -4.07 -1.89 -10.55
N PRO A 24 -4.11 -2.96 -11.38
CA PRO A 24 -5.37 -3.56 -11.82
C PRO A 24 -6.21 -4.14 -10.68
N ILE A 25 -5.59 -4.69 -9.64
CA ILE A 25 -6.29 -5.33 -8.52
C ILE A 25 -6.92 -4.24 -7.66
N LEU A 26 -6.14 -3.24 -7.24
CA LEU A 26 -6.66 -2.12 -6.45
C LEU A 26 -7.73 -1.34 -7.20
N LYS A 27 -7.58 -1.12 -8.50
CA LYS A 27 -8.60 -0.47 -9.33
C LYS A 27 -9.88 -1.29 -9.42
N SER A 28 -9.77 -2.60 -9.68
CA SER A 28 -10.95 -3.49 -9.73
C SER A 28 -11.68 -3.53 -8.39
N LEU A 29 -10.95 -3.55 -7.28
CA LEU A 29 -11.53 -3.51 -5.93
C LEU A 29 -12.22 -2.17 -5.65
N ALA A 30 -11.58 -1.05 -6.02
CA ALA A 30 -12.18 0.27 -5.89
C ALA A 30 -13.47 0.38 -6.73
N GLU A 31 -13.42 -0.05 -7.98
CA GLU A 31 -14.57 -0.05 -8.90
C GLU A 31 -15.71 -0.94 -8.41
N TRP A 32 -15.41 -2.07 -7.79
CA TRP A 32 -16.40 -2.97 -7.19
C TRP A 32 -17.02 -2.37 -5.93
N GLN A 33 -16.20 -1.79 -5.04
CA GLN A 33 -16.66 -1.23 -3.77
C GLN A 33 -17.44 0.09 -3.93
N LYS A 34 -17.11 0.89 -4.95
CA LYS A 34 -17.68 2.21 -5.27
C LYS A 34 -17.41 3.32 -4.25
N GLU A 35 -17.62 3.08 -2.97
CA GLU A 35 -17.56 4.10 -1.91
C GLU A 35 -16.91 3.57 -0.63
N GLY A 36 -16.33 4.48 0.16
CA GLY A 36 -15.81 4.19 1.50
C GLY A 36 -14.31 3.88 1.54
N TRP A 37 -13.85 3.23 2.60
CA TRP A 37 -12.42 2.96 2.79
C TRP A 37 -12.02 1.64 2.17
N LEU A 38 -11.00 1.65 1.32
CA LEU A 38 -10.38 0.48 0.72
C LEU A 38 -9.06 0.19 1.42
N HIS A 39 -8.84 -1.07 1.76
CA HIS A 39 -7.62 -1.54 2.43
C HIS A 39 -6.60 -2.06 1.41
N ILE A 40 -5.36 -1.59 1.52
CA ILE A 40 -4.21 -2.09 0.77
C ILE A 40 -3.66 -3.27 1.57
N GLY A 41 -3.88 -4.47 1.05
CA GLY A 41 -3.42 -5.71 1.67
C GLY A 41 -1.94 -5.98 1.44
N ASP A 42 -1.34 -6.70 2.39
CA ASP A 42 -0.03 -7.31 2.27
C ASP A 42 -0.15 -8.60 1.45
N GLU A 43 0.47 -8.64 0.27
CA GLU A 43 0.42 -9.80 -0.63
C GLU A 43 1.17 -11.03 -0.09
N ARG A 44 1.88 -10.89 1.03
CA ARG A 44 2.41 -12.03 1.79
C ARG A 44 1.30 -12.97 2.27
N ASN A 45 0.11 -12.45 2.56
CA ASN A 45 -1.05 -13.23 2.99
C ASN A 45 -2.33 -12.67 2.33
N PRO A 46 -2.55 -12.93 1.03
CA PRO A 46 -3.64 -12.33 0.30
C PRO A 46 -4.99 -12.86 0.79
N PRO A 47 -5.97 -12.00 1.08
CA PRO A 47 -7.29 -12.46 1.48
C PRO A 47 -8.02 -13.11 0.30
N PRO A 48 -9.03 -13.96 0.55
CA PRO A 48 -9.97 -14.38 -0.48
C PRO A 48 -10.61 -13.18 -1.19
N TRP A 49 -10.93 -13.32 -2.48
CA TRP A 49 -11.50 -12.23 -3.27
C TRP A 49 -12.76 -11.63 -2.62
N GLY A 50 -12.81 -10.30 -2.52
CA GLY A 50 -13.92 -9.57 -1.89
C GLY A 50 -13.95 -9.66 -0.37
N ARG A 51 -12.94 -10.23 0.29
CA ARG A 51 -12.77 -10.20 1.76
C ARG A 51 -11.79 -9.12 2.18
N ILE A 52 -12.05 -8.55 3.36
CA ILE A 52 -11.16 -7.62 4.03
C ILE A 52 -9.98 -8.43 4.60
N PRO A 53 -8.71 -7.99 4.43
CA PRO A 53 -7.56 -8.62 5.07
C PRO A 53 -7.66 -8.58 6.60
N PHE A 54 -6.91 -9.45 7.29
CA PHE A 54 -6.76 -9.31 8.74
C PHE A 54 -6.02 -8.00 9.08
N PRO A 55 -6.28 -7.35 10.23
CA PRO A 55 -5.69 -6.07 10.58
C PRO A 55 -4.14 -6.02 10.49
N GLU A 56 -3.47 -7.12 10.79
CA GLU A 56 -2.02 -7.30 10.68
C GLU A 56 -1.49 -7.36 9.24
N ASP A 57 -2.35 -7.71 8.28
CA ASP A 57 -2.07 -7.81 6.85
C ASP A 57 -2.60 -6.61 6.07
N ILE A 58 -3.04 -5.55 6.75
CA ILE A 58 -3.39 -4.27 6.12
C ILE A 58 -2.18 -3.35 6.23
N ILE A 59 -1.64 -2.89 5.09
CA ILE A 59 -0.52 -1.95 5.04
C ILE A 59 -1.02 -0.52 5.29
N GLY A 60 -2.17 -0.19 4.71
CA GLY A 60 -2.81 1.09 4.87
C GLY A 60 -4.19 1.12 4.22
N SER A 61 -4.88 2.25 4.35
CA SER A 61 -6.23 2.43 3.81
C SER A 61 -6.31 3.72 3.02
N VAL A 62 -7.15 3.75 2.01
CA VAL A 62 -7.43 4.91 1.16
C VAL A 62 -8.93 5.11 1.03
N LEU A 63 -9.38 6.34 0.83
CA LEU A 63 -10.77 6.62 0.54
C LEU A 63 -11.05 6.34 -0.95
N VAL A 64 -12.16 5.70 -1.23
CA VAL A 64 -12.72 5.47 -2.56
C VAL A 64 -14.03 6.24 -2.67
N GLN A 65 -14.19 6.96 -3.78
CA GLN A 65 -15.44 7.62 -4.16
C GLN A 65 -15.69 7.41 -5.64
N ASN A 66 -16.92 7.05 -6.01
CA ASN A 66 -17.31 6.68 -7.37
C ASN A 66 -16.40 5.62 -8.02
N GLY A 67 -15.86 4.70 -7.22
CA GLY A 67 -14.94 3.66 -7.66
C GLY A 67 -13.50 4.13 -7.93
N ILE A 68 -13.17 5.37 -7.52
CA ILE A 68 -11.87 5.99 -7.74
C ILE A 68 -11.19 6.23 -6.39
N ILE A 69 -9.93 5.80 -6.28
CA ILE A 69 -9.07 6.07 -5.12
C ILE A 69 -8.76 7.56 -5.06
N GLN A 70 -9.10 8.19 -3.94
CA GLN A 70 -8.95 9.62 -3.74
C GLN A 70 -7.50 9.99 -3.33
N PRO A 71 -6.93 11.06 -3.92
CA PRO A 71 -5.61 11.55 -3.55
C PRO A 71 -5.56 12.00 -2.08
N ASP A 72 -4.37 11.95 -1.48
CA ASP A 72 -4.08 12.45 -0.12
C ASP A 72 -4.88 11.81 1.03
N THR A 73 -5.60 10.71 0.76
CA THR A 73 -6.42 10.01 1.76
C THR A 73 -5.73 8.81 2.41
N TYR A 74 -4.51 8.47 1.97
CA TYR A 74 -3.79 7.32 2.52
C TYR A 74 -3.52 7.46 4.02
N GLN A 75 -3.88 6.42 4.76
CA GLN A 75 -3.61 6.25 6.19
C GLN A 75 -2.87 4.93 6.41
N ALA A 76 -1.65 5.00 6.95
CA ALA A 76 -0.86 3.82 7.29
C ALA A 76 -1.50 3.04 8.44
N MET A 77 -1.38 1.71 8.42
CA MET A 77 -1.85 0.86 9.51
C MET A 77 -0.80 0.77 10.63
N PRO A 78 -1.06 1.28 11.85
CA PRO A 78 -0.04 1.31 12.90
C PRO A 78 0.40 -0.07 13.41
N THR A 79 -0.43 -1.08 13.19
CA THR A 79 -0.19 -2.46 13.64
C THR A 79 0.56 -3.31 12.63
N HIS A 80 0.72 -2.86 11.39
CA HIS A 80 1.46 -3.59 10.35
C HIS A 80 2.94 -3.74 10.73
N ARG A 81 3.57 -4.83 10.27
CA ARG A 81 4.97 -5.17 10.51
C ARG A 81 5.66 -5.53 9.20
N LEU A 82 6.86 -4.99 9.00
CA LEU A 82 7.66 -5.26 7.79
C LEU A 82 8.04 -6.74 7.67
N ALA A 83 8.26 -7.41 8.79
CA ALA A 83 8.60 -8.82 8.85
C ALA A 83 7.80 -9.53 9.93
N THR A 84 7.28 -10.71 9.62
CA THR A 84 6.56 -11.59 10.54
C THR A 84 7.07 -13.02 10.37
N SER A 85 6.52 -13.96 11.15
CA SER A 85 6.77 -15.40 10.94
C SER A 85 6.39 -15.90 9.55
N SER A 86 5.51 -15.17 8.85
CA SER A 86 5.07 -15.49 7.49
C SER A 86 5.99 -14.91 6.40
N GLY A 87 7.05 -14.19 6.79
CA GLY A 87 8.02 -13.58 5.88
C GLY A 87 7.97 -12.06 5.83
N PHE A 88 8.59 -11.48 4.80
CA PHE A 88 8.62 -10.02 4.57
C PHE A 88 7.34 -9.53 3.90
N MET A 89 6.95 -8.30 4.20
CA MET A 89 5.83 -7.62 3.55
C MET A 89 6.02 -7.60 2.03
N GLN A 90 4.91 -7.83 1.33
CA GLN A 90 4.83 -7.76 -0.13
C GLN A 90 3.76 -6.76 -0.53
N LEU A 91 4.12 -5.85 -1.43
CA LEU A 91 3.18 -4.99 -2.13
C LEU A 91 2.87 -5.63 -3.48
N SER A 92 1.76 -5.22 -4.08
CA SER A 92 1.49 -5.52 -5.48
C SER A 92 2.64 -5.08 -6.38
N GLU A 93 2.85 -5.79 -7.48
CA GLU A 93 3.94 -5.51 -8.42
C GLU A 93 4.00 -4.02 -8.85
N PRO A 94 2.88 -3.33 -9.19
CA PRO A 94 2.92 -1.92 -9.55
C PRO A 94 3.36 -1.01 -8.40
N LEU A 95 2.93 -1.30 -7.16
CA LEU A 95 3.35 -0.54 -5.97
C LEU A 95 4.80 -0.82 -5.60
N THR A 96 5.26 -2.07 -5.73
CA THR A 96 6.66 -2.47 -5.54
C THR A 96 7.56 -1.72 -6.51
N GLN A 97 7.21 -1.67 -7.80
CA GLN A 97 7.97 -0.93 -8.81
C GLN A 97 8.03 0.57 -8.48
N CYS A 98 6.92 1.17 -8.04
CA CYS A 98 6.87 2.56 -7.61
C CYS A 98 7.83 2.82 -6.44
N LEU A 99 7.81 1.96 -5.43
CA LEU A 99 8.69 2.06 -4.26
C LEU A 99 10.17 1.95 -4.66
N VAL A 100 10.51 0.99 -5.51
CA VAL A 100 11.89 0.79 -5.99
C VAL A 100 12.37 1.98 -6.81
N GLN A 101 11.53 2.55 -7.68
CA GLN A 101 11.87 3.73 -8.48
C GLN A 101 12.16 4.94 -7.59
N GLU A 102 11.33 5.18 -6.58
CA GLU A 102 11.53 6.29 -5.65
C GLU A 102 12.75 6.07 -4.74
N ALA A 103 13.02 4.83 -4.33
CA ALA A 103 14.23 4.48 -3.58
C ALA A 103 15.50 4.76 -4.40
N LYS A 104 15.51 4.38 -5.68
CA LYS A 104 16.61 4.71 -6.61
C LYS A 104 16.79 6.22 -6.74
N ARG A 105 15.70 6.98 -6.87
CA ARG A 105 15.75 8.45 -6.97
C ARG A 105 16.37 9.10 -5.73
N VAL A 106 15.99 8.63 -4.54
CA VAL A 106 16.57 9.14 -3.28
C VAL A 106 18.04 8.77 -3.16
N ALA A 107 18.42 7.55 -3.52
CA ALA A 107 19.82 7.11 -3.51
C ALA A 107 20.70 7.94 -4.47
N THR A 108 20.21 8.29 -5.66
CA THR A 108 20.96 9.14 -6.60
C THR A 108 21.09 10.58 -6.15
N LYS A 109 20.16 11.11 -5.34
CA LYS A 109 20.22 12.47 -4.78
C LYS A 109 21.16 12.64 -3.59
N GLN A 110 21.60 11.54 -2.98
CA GLN A 110 22.53 11.54 -1.85
C GLN A 110 24.00 11.40 -2.27
N ASN A 111 24.26 11.24 -3.58
CA ASN A 111 25.59 11.34 -4.19
C ASN A 111 25.75 12.70 -4.88
#